data_AF-A0A542W2C1-F1
#
_entry.id   AF-A0A542W2C1-F1
#
_cell.length_a   1.000
_cell.length_b   1.000
_cell.length_c   1.000
_cell.angle_alpha   90.00
_cell.angle_beta   90.00
_cell.angle_gamma   90.00
#
_symmetry.space_group_name_H-M   'P 1'
#
loop_
_entity.id
_entity.type
_entity.pdbx_description
1 polymer ?
#
loop_
_entity_poly.entity_id
_entity_poly.type
_entity_poly.pdbx_seq_one_letter_code
_entity_poly.pdbx_strand_id
1 'polypeptide(L)'
;MKKYLICCLPLLVAAAPSSDKLKTGQWEETVQNMVMQIDGKNTPTDSKTKSVLHCVTEEDNDPRVVFAKTPDHCKNSQLEIKGGNFTVKQECSPEAKVPFHQMTVKGSYTPTNYKMSYSIMAGPAEHPMTISADTTAHYVGACPVPTESPDATPSATPQSPK
;
A
#
# COMPACT_ATOMS: atom_id res chain seq x y z
N MET A 1 1.44 56.23 -31.19
CA MET A 1 0.93 54.84 -31.26
C MET A 1 2.08 53.91 -30.91
N LYS A 2 2.03 52.84 -30.11
CA LYS A 2 1.18 52.35 -29.02
C LYS A 2 2.15 51.42 -28.25
N LYS A 3 2.30 51.65 -26.93
CA LYS A 3 3.14 50.90 -25.99
C LYS A 3 2.71 49.43 -25.93
N TYR A 4 3.61 48.46 -26.01
CA TYR A 4 3.46 47.12 -25.41
C TYR A 4 4.83 46.53 -25.03
N LEU A 5 5.29 46.89 -23.82
CA LEU A 5 6.29 46.10 -23.10
C LEU A 5 5.55 44.91 -22.49
N ILE A 6 5.63 43.76 -23.16
CA ILE A 6 5.13 42.48 -22.64
C ILE A 6 6.12 42.05 -21.56
N CYS A 7 5.73 42.33 -20.31
CA CYS A 7 6.39 41.83 -19.12
C CYS A 7 6.13 40.31 -19.05
N CYS A 8 7.04 39.52 -19.64
CA CYS A 8 7.10 38.09 -19.40
C CYS A 8 7.50 37.86 -17.95
N LEU A 9 6.52 37.88 -17.04
CA LEU A 9 6.69 37.30 -15.72
C LEU A 9 7.05 35.82 -15.94
N PRO A 10 8.18 35.33 -15.42
CA PRO A 10 8.34 33.91 -15.27
C PRO A 10 7.29 33.48 -14.23
N LEU A 11 6.28 32.74 -14.68
CA LEU A 11 5.50 31.88 -13.79
C LEU A 11 6.52 30.88 -13.19
N LEU A 12 7.07 31.27 -12.04
CA LEU A 12 7.71 30.34 -11.13
C LEU A 12 6.59 29.37 -10.71
N VAL A 13 6.50 28.25 -11.42
CA VAL A 13 5.85 27.05 -10.91
C VAL A 13 6.65 26.69 -9.68
N ALA A 14 6.19 27.17 -8.53
CA ALA A 14 6.71 26.75 -7.24
C ALA A 14 6.48 25.23 -7.19
N ALA A 15 7.55 24.47 -7.44
CA ALA A 15 7.58 23.06 -7.11
C ALA A 15 7.31 23.01 -5.61
N ALA A 16 6.08 22.66 -5.23
CA ALA A 16 5.74 22.44 -3.84
C ALA A 16 6.78 21.45 -3.28
N PRO A 17 7.35 21.70 -2.10
CA PRO A 17 8.30 20.75 -1.50
C PRO A 17 7.59 19.41 -1.43
N SER A 18 8.06 18.44 -2.22
CA SER A 18 7.56 17.08 -2.15
C SER A 18 8.01 16.54 -0.79
N SER A 19 7.14 16.57 0.20
CA SER A 19 7.38 15.77 1.39
C SER A 19 7.46 14.32 0.91
N ASP A 20 8.63 13.70 1.12
CA ASP A 20 8.90 12.31 0.75
C ASP A 20 8.15 11.30 1.66
N LYS A 21 7.29 11.80 2.55
CA LYS A 21 6.50 11.06 3.51
C LYS A 21 5.00 11.28 3.30
N LEU A 22 4.23 10.25 3.60
CA LEU A 22 2.79 10.29 3.77
C LEU A 22 2.43 11.12 5.01
N LYS A 23 1.25 11.74 5.00
CA LYS A 23 0.68 12.40 6.16
C LYS A 23 0.15 11.34 7.12
N THR A 24 0.47 11.49 8.41
CA THR A 24 -0.06 10.64 9.47
C THR A 24 -1.55 10.89 9.71
N GLY A 25 -2.29 9.83 10.01
CA GLY A 25 -3.74 9.84 10.22
C GLY A 25 -4.46 8.74 9.45
N GLN A 26 -5.77 8.90 9.29
CA GLN A 26 -6.65 7.94 8.63
C GLN A 26 -6.62 8.12 7.11
N TRP A 27 -6.58 6.99 6.41
CA TRP A 27 -6.57 6.89 4.96
C TRP A 27 -7.67 5.94 4.50
N GLU A 28 -8.33 6.28 3.40
CA GLU A 28 -9.22 5.37 2.68
C GLU A 28 -8.47 4.78 1.50
N GLU A 29 -8.28 3.47 1.52
CA GLU A 29 -7.70 2.69 0.45
C GLU A 29 -8.79 1.98 -0.34
N THR A 30 -8.68 1.97 -1.67
CA THR A 30 -9.59 1.30 -2.58
C THR A 30 -8.81 0.35 -3.48
N VAL A 31 -9.20 -0.93 -3.49
CA VAL A 31 -8.67 -1.95 -4.39
C VAL A 31 -9.64 -2.17 -5.54
N GLN A 32 -9.11 -2.18 -6.76
CA GLN A 32 -9.86 -2.30 -8.01
C GLN A 32 -9.08 -3.10 -9.05
N ASN A 33 -9.73 -3.41 -10.18
CA ASN A 33 -9.11 -4.09 -11.33
C ASN A 33 -8.40 -5.41 -10.99
N MET A 34 -8.92 -6.14 -9.99
CA MET A 34 -8.31 -7.39 -9.56
C MET A 34 -8.52 -8.48 -10.62
N VAL A 35 -7.44 -8.94 -11.21
CA VAL A 35 -7.41 -10.05 -12.18
C VAL A 35 -6.59 -11.18 -11.59
N MET A 36 -7.15 -12.38 -11.61
CA MET A 36 -6.44 -13.61 -11.27
C MET A 36 -6.34 -14.47 -12.52
N GLN A 37 -5.14 -15.00 -12.77
CA GLN A 37 -4.86 -15.96 -13.83
C GLN A 37 -4.33 -17.24 -13.22
N ILE A 38 -4.86 -18.38 -13.65
CA ILE A 38 -4.35 -19.71 -13.33
C ILE A 38 -4.03 -20.39 -14.66
N ASP A 39 -2.82 -20.92 -14.81
CA ASP A 39 -2.36 -21.53 -16.07
C ASP A 39 -2.52 -20.58 -17.27
N GLY A 40 -2.31 -19.27 -17.03
CA GLY A 40 -2.46 -18.21 -18.04
C GLY A 40 -3.90 -17.87 -18.42
N LYS A 41 -4.91 -18.47 -17.77
CA LYS A 41 -6.33 -18.21 -18.04
C LYS A 41 -6.93 -17.34 -16.95
N ASN A 42 -7.63 -16.28 -17.36
CA ASN A 42 -8.37 -15.43 -16.42
C ASN A 42 -9.45 -16.26 -15.71
N THR A 43 -9.45 -16.20 -14.38
CA THR A 43 -10.51 -16.76 -13.55
C THR A 43 -11.48 -15.65 -13.16
N PRO A 44 -12.79 -15.91 -13.11
CA PRO A 44 -13.75 -14.95 -12.56
C PRO A 44 -13.38 -14.60 -11.12
N THR A 45 -13.14 -13.32 -10.86
CA THR A 45 -12.99 -12.76 -9.52
C THR A 45 -14.28 -12.00 -9.19
N ASP A 46 -14.84 -12.18 -7.99
CA ASP A 46 -15.88 -11.27 -7.46
C ASP A 46 -15.18 -9.98 -7.00
N SER A 47 -14.60 -9.26 -7.96
CA SER A 47 -13.83 -8.05 -7.74
C SER A 47 -14.75 -6.85 -7.62
N LYS A 48 -15.62 -6.86 -6.59
CA LYS A 48 -16.29 -5.62 -6.17
C LYS A 48 -15.22 -4.68 -5.62
N THR A 49 -15.25 -3.43 -6.07
CA THR A 49 -14.46 -2.36 -5.48
C THR A 49 -14.73 -2.34 -3.98
N LYS A 50 -13.69 -2.52 -3.17
CA LYS A 50 -13.76 -2.46 -1.72
C LYS A 50 -12.86 -1.34 -1.25
N SER A 51 -13.42 -0.49 -0.40
CA SER A 51 -12.69 0.56 0.29
C SER A 51 -12.51 0.17 1.76
N VAL A 52 -11.31 0.39 2.28
CA VAL A 52 -10.94 0.06 3.66
C VAL A 52 -10.26 1.28 4.27
N LEU A 53 -10.66 1.61 5.49
CA LEU A 53 -10.00 2.63 6.28
C LEU A 53 -8.84 2.02 7.06
N HIS A 54 -7.67 2.65 7.00
CA HIS A 54 -6.51 2.29 7.81
C HIS A 54 -5.83 3.53 8.35
N CYS A 55 -4.89 3.33 9.28
CA CYS A 55 -4.16 4.41 9.95
C CYS A 55 -2.67 4.36 9.58
N VAL A 56 -2.14 5.51 9.16
CA VAL A 56 -0.72 5.72 8.91
C VAL A 56 -0.12 6.42 10.13
N THR A 57 0.79 5.73 10.82
CA THR A 57 1.52 6.24 11.99
C THR A 57 2.81 6.96 11.56
N GLU A 58 3.50 7.63 12.49
CA GLU A 58 4.83 8.22 12.20
C GLU A 58 5.87 7.18 11.79
N GLU A 59 5.74 5.94 12.28
CA GLU A 59 6.65 4.83 11.96
C GLU A 59 6.42 4.29 10.54
N ASP A 60 5.19 4.40 10.05
CA ASP A 60 4.75 3.89 8.75
C ASP A 60 4.65 4.98 7.68
N ASN A 61 4.85 6.26 8.05
CA ASN A 61 4.67 7.39 7.14
C ASN A 61 5.72 7.51 6.04
N ASP A 62 6.82 6.79 6.16
CA ASP A 62 7.83 6.69 5.13
C ASP A 62 7.54 5.44 4.28
N PRO A 63 7.13 5.60 3.00
CA PRO A 63 6.83 4.46 2.13
C PRO A 63 8.01 3.50 1.98
N ARG A 64 9.25 3.96 2.21
CA ARG A 64 10.44 3.10 2.21
C ARG A 64 10.37 2.06 3.31
N VAL A 65 9.77 2.35 4.46
CA VAL A 65 9.70 1.44 5.61
C VAL A 65 8.82 0.22 5.29
N VAL A 66 7.71 0.43 4.58
CA VAL A 66 6.81 -0.65 4.16
C VAL A 66 7.54 -1.66 3.27
N PHE A 67 8.39 -1.18 2.35
CA PHE A 67 9.14 -2.04 1.45
C PHE A 67 10.49 -2.50 2.01
N ALA A 68 11.03 -1.83 3.03
CA ALA A 68 12.28 -2.23 3.69
C ALA A 68 12.10 -3.43 4.62
N LYS A 69 10.89 -3.64 5.14
CA LYS A 69 10.54 -4.79 5.98
C LYS A 69 10.17 -5.99 5.11
N THR A 70 11.17 -6.65 4.52
CA THR A 70 10.96 -7.92 3.82
C THR A 70 10.86 -9.09 4.81
N PRO A 71 9.91 -10.02 4.64
CA PRO A 71 9.87 -11.25 5.43
C PRO A 71 11.17 -12.05 5.33
N ASP A 72 11.43 -12.89 6.34
CA ASP A 72 12.52 -13.87 6.26
C ASP A 72 12.38 -14.73 5.01
N HIS A 73 13.51 -15.05 4.38
CA HIS A 73 13.59 -15.79 3.11
C HIS A 73 13.00 -15.06 1.89
N CYS A 74 12.74 -13.75 2.02
CA CYS A 74 12.49 -12.85 0.90
C CYS A 74 13.63 -11.83 0.75
N LYS A 75 13.84 -11.34 -0.46
CA LYS A 75 14.77 -10.24 -0.77
C LYS A 75 14.09 -9.23 -1.70
N ASN A 76 14.48 -7.97 -1.58
CA ASN A 76 14.16 -6.98 -2.61
C ASN A 76 15.21 -7.07 -3.73
N SER A 77 14.83 -7.60 -4.89
CA SER A 77 15.70 -7.60 -6.08
C SER A 77 15.71 -6.26 -6.80
N GLN A 78 14.73 -5.39 -6.53
CA GLN A 78 14.70 -4.00 -6.98
C GLN A 78 14.01 -3.12 -5.94
N LEU A 79 14.62 -1.98 -5.59
CA LEU A 79 14.03 -0.94 -4.75
C LEU A 79 14.44 0.43 -5.31
N GLU A 80 13.54 1.06 -6.05
CA GLU A 80 13.75 2.37 -6.64
C GLU A 80 12.70 3.32 -6.08
N ILE A 81 13.14 4.39 -5.40
CA ILE A 81 12.24 5.41 -4.85
C ILE A 81 12.83 6.77 -5.20
N LYS A 82 12.13 7.55 -6.03
CA LYS A 82 12.59 8.86 -6.49
C LYS A 82 11.42 9.78 -6.78
N GLY A 83 11.41 10.96 -6.14
CA GLY A 83 10.44 12.03 -6.40
C GLY A 83 8.98 11.54 -6.29
N GLY A 84 8.68 10.82 -5.21
CA GLY A 84 7.34 10.26 -4.97
C GLY A 84 6.95 9.10 -5.89
N ASN A 85 7.82 8.60 -6.77
CA ASN A 85 7.57 7.40 -7.58
C ASN A 85 8.36 6.23 -7.02
N PHE A 86 7.82 5.02 -7.13
CA PHE A 86 8.52 3.82 -6.70
C PHE A 86 8.29 2.59 -7.56
N THR A 87 9.30 1.73 -7.58
CA THR A 87 9.23 0.36 -8.09
C THR A 87 9.93 -0.56 -7.10
N VAL A 88 9.20 -1.58 -6.65
CA VAL A 88 9.71 -2.61 -5.75
C VAL A 88 9.50 -3.97 -6.40
N LYS A 89 10.56 -4.78 -6.43
CA LYS A 89 10.48 -6.20 -6.76
C LYS A 89 10.98 -7.00 -5.59
N GLN A 90 10.14 -7.90 -5.10
CA GLN A 90 10.46 -8.84 -4.06
C GLN A 90 10.45 -10.26 -4.63
N GLU A 91 11.45 -11.04 -4.25
CA GLU A 91 11.60 -12.46 -4.58
C GLU A 91 11.69 -13.24 -3.27
N CYS A 92 10.93 -14.32 -3.16
CA CYS A 92 10.89 -15.16 -1.98
C CYS A 92 11.25 -16.60 -2.36
N SER A 93 12.06 -17.25 -1.53
CA SER A 93 12.34 -18.68 -1.70
C SER A 93 11.19 -19.53 -1.14
N PRO A 94 11.11 -20.84 -1.47
CA PRO A 94 10.05 -21.71 -0.97
C PRO A 94 10.01 -21.85 0.56
N GLU A 95 11.10 -21.55 1.27
CA GLU A 95 11.13 -21.53 2.74
C GLU A 95 10.40 -20.31 3.33
N ALA A 96 10.15 -19.28 2.53
CA ALA A 96 9.39 -18.12 2.96
C ALA A 96 7.93 -18.55 3.23
N LYS A 97 7.44 -18.27 4.44
CA LYS A 97 6.05 -18.57 4.85
C LYS A 97 5.05 -17.56 4.28
N VAL A 98 5.16 -17.26 2.98
CA VAL A 98 4.32 -16.31 2.25
C VAL A 98 3.70 -16.99 1.01
N PRO A 99 2.52 -16.55 0.54
CA PRO A 99 1.77 -17.23 -0.52
C PRO A 99 2.26 -16.91 -1.94
N PHE A 100 3.43 -16.30 -2.11
CA PHE A 100 3.96 -15.87 -3.40
C PHE A 100 5.47 -16.09 -3.47
N HIS A 101 6.00 -16.28 -4.69
CA HIS A 101 7.45 -16.37 -4.91
C HIS A 101 8.00 -15.10 -5.56
N GLN A 102 7.17 -14.29 -6.22
CA GLN A 102 7.55 -12.97 -6.71
C GLN A 102 6.42 -11.95 -6.55
N MET A 103 6.78 -10.71 -6.19
CA MET A 103 5.87 -9.57 -6.15
C MET A 103 6.54 -8.36 -6.78
N THR A 104 5.85 -7.71 -7.71
CA THR A 104 6.22 -6.40 -8.24
C THR A 104 5.17 -5.39 -7.84
N VAL A 105 5.60 -4.28 -7.23
CA VAL A 105 4.75 -3.14 -6.90
C VAL A 105 5.32 -1.92 -7.60
N LYS A 106 4.48 -1.22 -8.36
CA LYS A 106 4.83 0.07 -8.97
C LYS A 106 3.83 1.10 -8.53
N GLY A 107 4.28 2.32 -8.27
CA GLY A 107 3.36 3.33 -7.80
C GLY A 107 3.93 4.72 -7.70
N SER A 108 3.10 5.60 -7.19
CA SER A 108 3.50 6.94 -6.81
C SER A 108 2.69 7.42 -5.62
N TYR A 109 3.27 8.29 -4.81
CA TYR A 109 2.65 8.90 -3.66
C TYR A 109 2.92 10.39 -3.58
N THR A 110 1.99 11.09 -2.94
CA THR A 110 2.13 12.43 -2.38
C THR A 110 1.86 12.34 -0.88
N PRO A 111 2.01 13.42 -0.11
CA PRO A 111 1.68 13.38 1.31
C PRO A 111 0.24 12.98 1.62
N THR A 112 -0.70 13.08 0.68
CA THR A 112 -2.12 12.83 0.96
C THR A 112 -2.78 11.86 -0.02
N ASN A 113 -2.05 11.30 -0.97
CA ASN A 113 -2.57 10.33 -1.93
C ASN A 113 -1.50 9.30 -2.30
N TYR A 114 -1.89 8.07 -2.63
CA TYR A 114 -1.03 7.14 -3.36
C TYR A 114 -1.81 6.33 -4.38
N LYS A 115 -1.08 5.83 -5.38
CA LYS A 115 -1.56 4.83 -6.34
C LYS A 115 -0.51 3.75 -6.51
N MET A 116 -0.96 2.51 -6.59
CA MET A 116 -0.13 1.33 -6.74
C MET A 116 -0.74 0.36 -7.74
N SER A 117 0.11 -0.33 -8.48
CA SER A 117 -0.24 -1.49 -9.27
C SER A 117 0.59 -2.67 -8.79
N TYR A 118 -0.10 -3.75 -8.45
CA TYR A 118 0.49 -5.00 -7.98
C TYR A 118 0.51 -6.02 -9.12
N SER A 119 1.59 -6.79 -9.18
CA SER A 119 1.69 -8.03 -9.95
C SER A 119 2.39 -9.07 -9.08
N ILE A 120 1.66 -10.12 -8.72
CA ILE A 120 2.07 -11.16 -7.79
C ILE A 120 2.09 -12.48 -8.55
N MET A 121 3.22 -13.19 -8.49
CA MET A 121 3.35 -14.55 -8.99
C MET A 121 3.36 -15.53 -7.82
N ALA A 122 2.44 -16.48 -7.88
CA ALA A 122 2.14 -17.46 -6.84
C ALA A 122 1.90 -18.84 -7.47
N GLY A 123 1.62 -19.82 -6.61
CA GLY A 123 1.36 -21.20 -7.02
C GLY A 123 2.63 -22.01 -7.33
N PRO A 124 2.50 -23.34 -7.45
CA PRO A 124 3.59 -24.23 -7.82
C PRO A 124 3.92 -24.11 -9.32
N ALA A 125 5.09 -24.63 -9.72
CA ALA A 125 5.54 -24.57 -11.12
C ALA A 125 4.57 -25.26 -12.10
N GLU A 126 3.90 -26.33 -11.66
CA GLU A 126 2.88 -27.04 -12.45
C GLU A 126 1.60 -26.22 -12.68
N HIS A 127 1.27 -25.33 -11.75
CA HIS A 127 0.05 -24.52 -11.78
C HIS A 127 0.34 -23.06 -11.38
N PRO A 128 1.00 -22.29 -12.26
CA PRO A 128 1.36 -20.92 -11.96
C PRO A 128 0.11 -20.04 -11.84
N MET A 129 0.13 -19.17 -10.84
CA MET A 129 -0.90 -18.18 -10.60
C MET A 129 -0.31 -16.78 -10.71
N THR A 130 -1.01 -15.90 -11.42
CA THR A 130 -0.69 -14.47 -11.47
C THR A 130 -1.87 -13.68 -10.93
N ILE A 131 -1.62 -12.80 -9.98
CA ILE A 131 -2.62 -11.87 -9.43
C ILE A 131 -2.15 -10.46 -9.72
N SER A 132 -2.99 -9.66 -10.36
CA SER A 132 -2.77 -8.23 -10.52
C SER A 132 -3.92 -7.43 -9.95
N ALA A 133 -3.63 -6.30 -9.33
CA ALA A 133 -4.63 -5.39 -8.79
C ALA A 133 -4.10 -3.95 -8.80
N ASP A 134 -5.01 -2.99 -8.90
CA ASP A 134 -4.69 -1.58 -8.71
C ASP A 134 -5.25 -1.11 -7.37
N THR A 135 -4.49 -0.27 -6.69
CA THR A 135 -4.86 0.31 -5.40
C THR A 135 -4.69 1.81 -5.46
N THR A 136 -5.68 2.54 -4.98
CA THR A 136 -5.57 3.98 -4.73
C THR A 136 -5.89 4.26 -3.28
N ALA A 137 -5.28 5.28 -2.69
CA ALA A 137 -5.71 5.75 -1.40
C ALA A 137 -5.53 7.24 -1.23
N HIS A 138 -6.29 7.81 -0.31
CA HIS A 138 -6.19 9.21 0.05
C HIS A 138 -6.40 9.43 1.54
N TYR A 139 -5.77 10.48 2.06
CA TYR A 139 -5.90 10.91 3.44
C TYR A 139 -7.31 11.47 3.70
N VAL A 140 -7.97 10.98 4.74
CA VAL A 140 -9.36 11.37 5.09
C VAL A 140 -9.46 12.11 6.43
N GLY A 141 -8.47 12.02 7.32
CA GLY A 141 -8.55 12.72 8.61
C GLY A 141 -7.61 12.19 9.68
N ALA A 142 -7.88 12.54 10.94
CA ALA A 142 -7.19 11.95 12.07
C ALA A 142 -7.66 10.50 12.28
N CYS A 143 -6.80 9.66 12.83
CA CYS A 143 -7.20 8.31 13.26
C CYS A 143 -8.23 8.37 14.39
N PRO A 144 -9.21 7.45 14.43
CA PRO A 144 -10.12 7.34 15.55
C PRO A 144 -9.32 7.00 16.82
N VAL A 145 -9.69 7.61 17.94
CA VAL A 145 -9.14 7.23 19.25
C VAL A 145 -9.67 5.83 19.57
N PRO A 146 -8.81 4.87 19.97
CA PRO A 146 -9.28 3.55 20.40
C PRO A 146 -10.30 3.75 21.53
N THR A 147 -11.56 3.40 21.27
CA THR A 147 -12.58 3.43 22.32
C THR A 147 -12.39 2.16 23.13
N GLU A 148 -12.02 2.31 24.40
CA GLU A 148 -11.95 1.21 25.36
C GLU A 148 -13.32 0.52 25.41
N SER A 149 -13.40 -0.73 24.95
CA SER A 149 -14.65 -1.51 25.02
C SER A 149 -15.02 -1.73 26.48
N PRO A 150 -16.21 -1.30 26.94
CA PRO A 150 -16.66 -1.56 28.30
C PRO A 150 -17.27 -2.96 28.36
N ASP A 151 -16.45 -4.01 28.33
CA ASP A 151 -16.87 -5.36 28.73
C ASP A 151 -15.66 -6.26 29.00
N ALA A 152 -15.02 -6.02 30.14
CA ALA A 152 -14.24 -7.04 30.84
C ALA A 152 -14.85 -7.19 32.25
N THR A 153 -16.00 -7.88 32.32
CA THR A 153 -16.47 -8.42 33.59
C THR A 153 -15.50 -9.53 34.03
N PRO A 154 -14.86 -9.44 35.21
CA PRO A 154 -13.99 -10.52 35.68
C PRO A 154 -14.85 -11.74 36.01
N SER A 155 -14.62 -12.84 35.28
CA SER A 155 -15.26 -14.13 35.54
C SER A 155 -14.84 -14.67 36.91
N ALA A 156 -15.86 -14.99 37.72
CA ALA A 156 -15.72 -15.55 39.05
C ALA A 156 -14.98 -16.90 39.05
N THR A 157 -14.18 -17.10 40.10
CA THR A 157 -13.38 -18.30 40.41
C THR A 157 -14.26 -19.56 40.60
N PRO A 158 -13.88 -20.74 40.09
CA PRO A 158 -14.58 -21.98 40.42
C PRO A 158 -14.19 -22.50 41.82
N GLN A 159 -15.18 -22.74 42.67
CA GLN A 159 -15.02 -23.47 43.94
C GLN A 159 -14.72 -24.96 43.65
N SER A 160 -13.74 -25.53 44.35
CA SER A 160 -13.44 -26.98 44.35
C SER A 160 -14.49 -27.77 45.15
N PRO A 161 -14.87 -28.99 44.73
CA PRO A 161 -15.67 -29.88 45.56
C PRO A 161 -14.79 -30.71 46.52
N LYS A 162 -15.41 -31.07 47.63
CA LYS A 162 -14.92 -31.88 48.74
C LYS A 162 -15.04 -33.37 48.45
#